data_AF-A0A7H0HZ99-F1
#
_entry.id   AF-A0A7H0HZ99-F1
#
_cell.length_a   1.000
_cell.length_b   1.000
_cell.length_c   1.000
_cell.angle_alpha   90.00
_cell.angle_beta   90.00
_cell.angle_gamma   90.00
#
_symmetry.space_group_name_H-M   'P 1'
#
loop_
_entity.id
_entity.type
_entity.pdbx_description
1 polymer ?
#
loop_
_entity_poly.entity_id
_entity_poly.type
_entity_poly.pdbx_seq_one_letter_code
_entity_poly.pdbx_strand_id
1 'polypeptide(L)'
;MLDINVRTEDGTRHLGVSAEELTALVRRIGGWDDLFLVIQRIPDLPDVFAQVWHKEGEEEWTVEYRDGAADRHFQALADSPDEAAAALTGWARGDDGWQDGLDWSLLDLGPAPVVPPLDLRDEDREVLEKRVREVLTAGYADRAQLAETAEDYLVTADRRPLTRLQAEAFADRLWLERVAEQEAWHGETDPERITRAFTALEAAGITAREHFTCCRTCGDAEIGEETAPGSRGFVYFHTQSTESAAAGRGLALLYGAFGDAEGATAAVGREVVAALDAVGLRTEWDGDPRAVISVTPLEWRRRLVG
;
A
#
# COMPACT_ATOMS: atom_id res chain seq x y z
N MET A 1 -3.44 17.06 -5.14
CA MET A 1 -2.89 15.83 -4.59
C MET A 1 -1.66 15.46 -5.39
N LEU A 2 -0.59 15.08 -4.72
CA LEU A 2 0.63 14.55 -5.30
C LEU A 2 0.50 13.03 -5.35
N ASP A 3 0.85 12.39 -6.46
CA ASP A 3 0.84 10.93 -6.59
C ASP A 3 2.08 10.32 -5.92
N ILE A 4 2.17 10.51 -4.60
CA ILE A 4 3.26 10.02 -3.76
C ILE A 4 2.69 9.32 -2.52
N ASN A 5 3.49 8.41 -1.98
CA ASN A 5 3.36 8.00 -0.59
C ASN A 5 4.48 8.66 0.23
N VAL A 6 4.14 9.07 1.45
CA VAL A 6 5.06 9.66 2.43
C VAL A 6 5.13 8.71 3.62
N ARG A 7 6.34 8.34 4.02
CA ARG A 7 6.60 7.58 5.24
C ARG A 7 7.42 8.43 6.21
N THR A 8 6.86 8.72 7.36
CA THR A 8 7.53 9.45 8.46
C THR A 8 8.32 8.49 9.34
N GLU A 9 9.24 9.02 10.16
CA GLU A 9 10.10 8.21 11.04
C GLU A 9 9.32 7.27 11.97
N ASP A 10 8.19 7.72 12.51
CA ASP A 10 7.29 6.93 13.36
C ASP A 10 6.58 5.77 12.64
N GLY A 11 6.82 5.59 11.34
CA GLY A 11 6.21 4.57 10.49
C GLY A 11 4.84 4.95 9.93
N THR A 12 4.33 6.14 10.24
CA THR A 12 3.06 6.61 9.68
C THR A 12 3.19 6.78 8.16
N ARG A 13 2.15 6.34 7.44
CA ARG A 13 2.08 6.40 5.98
C ARG A 13 0.95 7.32 5.53
N HIS A 14 1.28 8.27 4.66
CA HIS A 14 0.32 9.16 4.02
C HIS A 14 0.29 8.92 2.52
N LEU A 15 -0.91 8.77 1.93
CA LEU A 15 -1.10 8.56 0.50
C LEU A 15 -1.71 9.79 -0.15
N GLY A 16 -1.16 10.21 -1.29
CA GLY A 16 -1.81 11.20 -2.14
C GLY A 16 -1.77 12.64 -1.60
N VAL A 17 -0.88 12.97 -0.66
CA VAL A 17 -0.90 14.27 0.06
C VAL A 17 -0.87 15.48 -0.88
N SER A 18 -1.47 16.59 -0.48
CA SER A 18 -1.30 17.90 -1.11
C SER A 18 0.11 18.45 -0.89
N ALA A 19 0.51 19.46 -1.66
CA ALA A 19 1.81 20.11 -1.47
C ALA A 19 1.86 20.85 -0.13
N GLU A 20 0.73 21.40 0.31
CA GLU A 20 0.56 22.05 1.60
C GLU A 20 0.71 21.07 2.76
N GLU A 21 0.11 19.87 2.64
CA GLU A 21 0.29 18.78 3.63
C GLU A 21 1.73 18.28 3.67
N LEU A 22 2.38 18.08 2.51
CA LEU A 22 3.80 17.71 2.46
C LEU A 22 4.68 18.77 3.14
N THR A 23 4.43 20.05 2.88
CA THR A 23 5.14 21.15 3.54
C THR A 23 4.93 21.14 5.05
N ALA A 24 3.69 20.88 5.51
CA ALA A 24 3.38 20.76 6.93
C ALA A 24 4.12 19.58 7.59
N LEU A 25 4.25 18.44 6.89
CA LEU A 25 5.02 17.28 7.35
C LEU A 25 6.51 17.61 7.48
N VAL A 26 7.10 18.28 6.48
CA VAL A 26 8.53 18.68 6.51
C VAL A 26 8.82 19.67 7.65
N ARG A 27 7.93 20.63 7.90
CA ARG A 27 8.09 21.63 8.98
C ARG A 27 8.04 21.04 10.39
N ARG A 28 7.51 19.83 10.55
CA ARG A 28 7.45 19.12 11.83
C ARG A 28 8.80 18.52 12.22
N ILE A 29 9.62 18.21 11.21
CA ILE A 29 10.90 17.50 11.37
C ILE A 29 11.87 18.28 12.26
N GLY A 30 12.58 17.56 13.12
CA GLY A 30 13.59 18.04 14.05
C GLY A 30 13.29 17.63 15.50
N GLY A 31 12.05 17.23 15.79
CA GLY A 31 11.60 16.79 17.11
C GLY A 31 12.05 15.36 17.48
N TRP A 32 11.72 14.94 18.70
CA TRP A 32 11.92 13.56 19.14
C TRP A 32 11.02 12.60 18.35
N ASP A 33 11.61 11.52 17.81
CA ASP A 33 10.97 10.56 16.90
C ASP A 33 10.33 11.19 15.64
N ASP A 34 10.88 12.33 15.18
CA ASP A 34 10.52 12.94 13.90
C ASP A 34 11.71 13.66 13.26
N LEU A 35 12.72 12.90 12.86
CA LEU A 35 13.96 13.40 12.26
C LEU A 35 14.00 13.25 10.75
N PHE A 36 13.12 12.45 10.15
CA PHE A 36 13.05 12.30 8.70
C PHE A 36 11.69 11.90 8.18
N LEU A 37 11.53 12.11 6.88
CA LEU A 37 10.52 11.44 6.07
C LEU A 37 11.11 11.01 4.73
N VAL A 38 10.53 9.96 4.15
CA VAL A 38 10.85 9.44 2.82
C VAL A 38 9.60 9.55 1.96
N ILE A 39 9.76 10.01 0.72
CA ILE A 39 8.71 10.06 -0.29
C ILE A 39 9.06 9.18 -1.48
N GLN A 40 8.05 8.49 -1.99
CA GLN A 40 8.11 7.70 -3.22
C GLN A 40 6.92 8.06 -4.10
N ARG A 41 7.12 8.10 -5.42
CA ARG A 41 6.01 8.23 -6.37
C ARG A 41 5.12 7.00 -6.33
N ILE A 42 3.88 7.11 -6.81
CA ILE A 42 2.93 6.02 -6.89
C ILE A 42 2.74 5.59 -8.36
N PRO A 43 2.92 4.29 -8.69
CA PRO A 43 3.51 3.26 -7.85
C PRO A 43 5.01 3.53 -7.60
N ASP A 44 5.56 3.04 -6.48
CA ASP A 44 6.97 3.24 -6.20
C ASP A 44 7.84 2.34 -7.08
N LEU A 45 9.09 2.76 -7.31
CA LEU A 45 10.08 2.02 -8.08
C LEU A 45 11.30 1.69 -7.21
N PRO A 46 11.99 0.56 -7.48
CA PRO A 46 13.28 0.24 -6.86
C PRO A 46 14.28 1.37 -6.97
N ASP A 47 14.90 1.71 -5.84
CA ASP A 47 15.89 2.79 -5.72
C ASP A 47 15.43 4.16 -6.26
N VAL A 48 14.12 4.43 -6.31
CA VAL A 48 13.59 5.75 -6.66
C VAL A 48 12.81 6.32 -5.49
N PHE A 49 13.42 7.28 -4.79
CA PHE A 49 12.82 7.99 -3.66
C PHE A 49 13.48 9.35 -3.49
N ALA A 50 12.83 10.24 -2.75
CA ALA A 50 13.46 11.41 -2.15
C ALA A 50 13.22 11.40 -0.65
N GLN A 51 14.09 12.01 0.13
CA GLN A 51 13.97 12.09 1.57
C GLN A 51 14.50 13.42 2.10
N VAL A 52 14.07 13.76 3.31
CA VAL A 52 14.62 14.88 4.06
C VAL A 52 14.90 14.42 5.47
N TRP A 53 16.01 14.89 6.03
CA TRP A 53 16.41 14.67 7.40
C TRP A 53 16.83 16.00 8.05
N HIS A 54 16.46 16.19 9.31
CA HIS A 54 16.89 17.32 10.13
C HIS A 54 16.76 16.98 11.62
N LYS A 55 17.59 17.63 12.44
CA LYS A 55 17.55 17.51 13.89
C LYS A 55 17.55 18.88 14.55
N GLU A 56 16.73 19.05 15.61
CA GLU A 56 16.72 20.28 16.39
C GLU A 56 18.13 20.69 16.86
N GLY A 57 18.50 21.93 16.56
CA GLY A 57 19.83 22.48 16.80
C GLY A 57 20.75 22.50 15.58
N GLU A 58 20.39 21.86 14.48
CA GLU A 58 21.06 22.00 13.19
C GLU A 58 20.44 23.13 12.36
N GLU A 59 21.30 23.83 11.61
CA GLU A 59 20.91 25.02 10.84
C GLU A 59 20.30 24.66 9.47
N GLU A 60 20.67 23.50 8.91
CA GLU A 60 20.35 23.10 7.53
C GLU A 60 19.60 21.76 7.49
N TRP A 61 18.69 21.62 6.54
CA TRP A 61 17.98 20.38 6.24
C TRP A 61 18.74 19.60 5.18
N THR A 62 19.02 18.33 5.45
CA THR A 62 19.61 17.44 4.46
C THR A 62 18.51 16.90 3.56
N VAL A 63 18.58 17.18 2.26
CA VAL A 63 17.65 16.65 1.26
C VAL A 63 18.39 15.68 0.36
N GLU A 64 17.83 14.51 0.13
CA GLU A 64 18.44 13.47 -0.71
C GLU A 64 17.44 12.91 -1.71
N TYR A 65 17.94 12.42 -2.85
CA TYR A 65 17.13 11.59 -3.74
C TYR A 65 17.97 10.50 -4.41
N ARG A 66 17.33 9.37 -4.64
CA ARG A 66 17.91 8.26 -5.40
C ARG A 66 17.20 8.11 -6.75
N ASP A 67 17.99 7.90 -7.79
CA ASP A 67 17.56 7.82 -9.18
C ASP A 67 17.84 6.43 -9.77
N GLY A 68 17.12 5.44 -9.24
CA GLY A 68 17.05 4.08 -9.76
C GLY A 68 18.28 3.20 -9.51
N ALA A 69 19.30 3.71 -8.82
CA ALA A 69 20.48 2.94 -8.44
C ALA A 69 21.20 3.55 -7.22
N ALA A 70 21.92 2.72 -6.47
CA ALA A 70 22.67 3.15 -5.28
C ALA A 70 23.80 4.14 -5.60
N ASP A 71 24.40 4.06 -6.78
CA ASP A 71 25.45 4.98 -7.27
C ASP A 71 24.87 6.25 -7.94
N ARG A 72 23.54 6.37 -7.99
CA ARG A 72 22.81 7.57 -8.41
C ARG A 72 22.04 8.15 -7.23
N HIS A 73 22.75 8.36 -6.14
CA HIS A 73 22.25 8.96 -4.91
C HIS A 73 22.84 10.37 -4.77
N PHE A 74 21.99 11.37 -4.57
CA PHE A 74 22.39 12.76 -4.51
C PHE A 74 21.90 13.40 -3.22
N GLN A 75 22.66 14.38 -2.73
CA GLN A 75 22.39 15.12 -1.52
C GLN A 75 22.55 16.63 -1.76
N ALA A 76 21.73 17.42 -1.10
CA ALA A 76 21.87 18.88 -0.98
C ALA A 76 21.49 19.32 0.44
N LEU A 77 21.91 20.54 0.79
CA LEU A 77 21.54 21.21 2.04
C LEU A 77 20.56 22.34 1.71
N ALA A 78 19.47 22.43 2.48
CA ALA A 78 18.48 23.49 2.38
C ALA A 78 18.50 24.35 3.66
N ASP A 79 18.42 25.67 3.51
CA ASP A 79 18.52 26.62 4.63
C ASP A 79 17.20 26.71 5.43
N SER A 80 16.14 26.08 4.94
CA SER A 80 14.83 26.12 5.57
C SER A 80 13.98 24.88 5.23
N PRO A 81 12.99 24.54 6.07
CA PRO A 81 12.06 23.46 5.77
C PRO A 81 11.19 23.77 4.54
N ASP A 82 10.97 25.06 4.22
CA ASP A 82 10.18 25.47 3.05
C ASP A 82 10.93 25.22 1.74
N GLU A 83 12.24 25.44 1.74
CA GLU A 83 13.11 25.13 0.60
C GLU A 83 13.24 23.62 0.39
N ALA A 84 13.43 22.85 1.47
CA ALA A 84 13.40 21.39 1.41
C ALA A 84 12.05 20.86 0.88
N ALA A 85 10.93 21.40 1.38
CA ALA A 85 9.59 21.02 0.92
C ALA A 85 9.35 21.38 -0.56
N ALA A 86 9.89 22.50 -1.03
CA ALA A 86 9.81 22.90 -2.44
C ALA A 86 10.55 21.90 -3.35
N ALA A 87 11.77 21.51 -2.98
CA ALA A 87 12.55 20.51 -3.72
C ALA A 87 11.82 19.14 -3.77
N LEU A 88 11.32 18.66 -2.63
CA LEU A 88 10.55 17.42 -2.56
C LEU A 88 9.25 17.48 -3.37
N THR A 89 8.57 18.63 -3.40
CA THR A 89 7.35 18.83 -4.20
C THR A 89 7.65 18.82 -5.69
N GLY A 90 8.73 19.48 -6.13
CA GLY A 90 9.17 19.44 -7.52
C GLY A 90 9.57 18.03 -7.96
N TRP A 91 10.30 17.30 -7.10
CA TRP A 91 10.59 15.88 -7.31
C TRP A 91 9.31 15.05 -7.41
N ALA A 92 8.35 15.25 -6.50
CA ALA A 92 7.09 14.50 -6.50
C ALA A 92 6.30 14.67 -7.80
N ARG A 93 6.29 15.88 -8.38
CA ARG A 93 5.63 16.19 -9.65
C ARG A 93 6.40 15.73 -10.88
N GLY A 94 7.71 15.56 -10.76
CA GLY A 94 8.59 15.35 -11.91
C GLY A 94 8.72 16.61 -12.77
N ASP A 95 8.69 17.79 -12.14
CA ASP A 95 8.81 19.08 -12.82
C ASP A 95 10.19 19.23 -13.49
N ASP A 96 10.25 19.76 -14.70
CA ASP A 96 11.53 20.09 -15.33
C ASP A 96 12.29 21.12 -14.48
N GLY A 97 13.57 20.86 -14.19
CA GLY A 97 14.42 21.78 -13.41
C GLY A 97 14.11 21.80 -11.91
N TRP A 98 13.41 20.81 -11.37
CA TRP A 98 13.13 20.74 -9.91
C TRP A 98 14.40 20.77 -9.04
N GLN A 99 15.55 20.39 -9.60
CA GLN A 99 16.85 20.44 -8.92
C GLN A 99 17.43 21.86 -8.77
N ASP A 100 17.00 22.83 -9.59
CA ASP A 100 17.66 24.15 -9.71
C ASP A 100 17.61 24.98 -8.43
N GLY A 101 16.75 24.62 -7.48
CA GLY A 101 16.60 25.31 -6.19
C GLY A 101 17.67 24.97 -5.16
N LEU A 102 18.49 23.93 -5.36
CA LEU A 102 19.47 23.46 -4.38
C LEU A 102 20.80 23.06 -5.05
N ASP A 103 21.89 23.16 -4.31
CA ASP A 103 23.22 22.74 -4.77
C ASP A 103 23.44 21.23 -4.54
N TRP A 104 23.03 20.43 -5.52
CA TRP A 104 23.14 18.97 -5.47
C TRP A 104 24.56 18.44 -5.70
N SER A 105 24.94 17.45 -4.92
CA SER A 105 26.18 16.69 -5.10
C SER A 105 25.92 15.19 -5.05
N LEU A 106 26.80 14.40 -5.68
CA LEU A 106 26.72 12.94 -5.62
C LEU A 106 27.13 12.45 -4.23
N LEU A 107 26.27 11.65 -3.59
CA LEU A 107 26.54 10.98 -2.33
C LEU A 107 27.09 9.57 -2.62
N ASP A 108 28.41 9.42 -2.48
CA ASP A 108 29.08 8.13 -2.69
C ASP A 108 28.86 7.21 -1.47
N LEU A 109 27.98 6.21 -1.63
CA LEU A 109 27.73 5.17 -0.64
C LEU A 109 28.60 3.91 -0.86
N GLY A 110 29.54 3.96 -1.79
CA GLY A 110 30.32 2.82 -2.23
C GLY A 110 29.57 1.94 -3.24
N PRO A 111 30.16 0.80 -3.64
CA PRO A 111 29.60 -0.06 -4.67
C PRO A 111 28.30 -0.73 -4.20
N ALA A 112 27.32 -0.82 -5.10
CA ALA A 112 26.10 -1.57 -4.87
C ALA A 112 26.42 -3.05 -4.56
N PRO A 113 25.68 -3.69 -3.63
CA PRO A 113 25.83 -5.12 -3.37
C PRO A 113 25.52 -5.94 -4.64
N VAL A 114 26.40 -6.89 -4.97
CA VAL A 114 26.12 -7.83 -6.05
C VAL A 114 25.19 -8.92 -5.52
N VAL A 115 23.99 -9.02 -6.09
CA VAL A 115 23.02 -10.06 -5.74
C VAL A 115 23.30 -11.32 -6.57
N PRO A 116 23.68 -12.45 -5.96
CA PRO A 116 23.91 -13.69 -6.70
C PRO A 116 22.59 -14.26 -7.23
N PRO A 117 22.61 -14.97 -8.38
CA PRO A 117 21.41 -15.57 -8.93
C PRO A 117 20.78 -16.57 -7.95
N LEU A 118 19.47 -16.75 -8.05
CA LEU A 118 18.74 -17.75 -7.27
C LEU A 118 19.17 -19.16 -7.66
N ASP A 119 19.76 -19.89 -6.71
CA ASP A 119 20.08 -21.31 -6.80
C ASP A 119 18.92 -22.15 -6.24
N LEU A 120 17.86 -22.27 -7.05
CA LEU A 120 16.65 -23.02 -6.73
C LEU A 120 16.40 -24.05 -7.82
N ARG A 121 15.81 -25.19 -7.41
CA ARG A 121 15.20 -26.14 -8.35
C ARG A 121 14.06 -25.45 -9.08
N ASP A 122 13.78 -25.85 -10.32
CA ASP A 122 12.73 -25.24 -11.14
C ASP A 122 11.36 -25.31 -10.44
N GLU A 123 11.01 -26.46 -9.85
CA GLU A 123 9.78 -26.64 -9.07
C GLU A 123 9.68 -25.65 -7.89
N ASP A 124 10.78 -25.45 -7.15
CA ASP A 124 10.83 -24.50 -6.02
C ASP A 124 10.66 -23.06 -6.51
N ARG A 125 11.27 -22.72 -7.65
CA ARG A 125 11.16 -21.39 -8.26
C ARG A 125 9.73 -21.11 -8.73
N GLU A 126 9.08 -22.08 -9.36
CA GLU A 126 7.70 -21.95 -9.85
C GLU A 126 6.70 -21.73 -8.72
N VAL A 127 6.78 -22.51 -7.63
CA VAL A 127 5.87 -22.33 -6.48
C VAL A 127 6.12 -21.02 -5.75
N LEU A 128 7.39 -20.60 -5.63
CA LEU A 128 7.75 -19.30 -5.05
C LEU A 128 7.19 -18.15 -5.88
N GLU A 129 7.43 -18.15 -7.20
CA GLU A 129 6.92 -17.11 -8.08
C GLU A 129 5.40 -17.03 -8.03
N LYS A 130 4.72 -18.18 -8.08
CA LYS A 130 3.28 -18.25 -7.97
C LYS A 130 2.79 -17.58 -6.67
N ARG A 131 3.38 -17.92 -5.52
CA ARG A 131 2.97 -17.34 -4.23
C ARG A 131 3.17 -15.82 -4.20
N VAL A 132 4.35 -15.35 -4.61
CA VAL A 132 4.64 -13.90 -4.59
C VAL A 132 3.72 -13.16 -5.56
N ARG A 133 3.41 -13.73 -6.73
CA ARG A 133 2.41 -13.17 -7.66
C ARG A 133 1.00 -13.15 -7.10
N GLU A 134 0.58 -14.14 -6.33
CA GLU A 134 -0.73 -14.13 -5.64
C GLU A 134 -0.84 -12.93 -4.69
N VAL A 135 0.18 -12.72 -3.85
CA VAL A 135 0.24 -11.58 -2.91
C VAL A 135 0.32 -10.25 -3.65
N LEU A 136 1.15 -10.15 -4.70
CA LEU A 136 1.25 -8.97 -5.56
C LEU A 136 -0.08 -8.66 -6.27
N THR A 137 -0.84 -9.68 -6.68
CA THR A 137 -2.15 -9.51 -7.33
C THR A 137 -3.23 -9.08 -6.36
N ALA A 138 -3.14 -9.50 -5.09
CA ALA A 138 -4.00 -8.96 -4.05
C ALA A 138 -3.85 -7.43 -3.93
N GLY A 139 -2.63 -6.90 -4.12
CA GLY A 139 -2.36 -5.46 -4.28
C GLY A 139 -2.39 -4.65 -2.97
N TYR A 140 -2.26 -5.31 -1.83
CA TYR A 140 -2.17 -4.68 -0.50
C TYR A 140 -0.76 -4.76 0.11
N ALA A 141 0.12 -5.59 -0.44
CA ALA A 141 1.49 -5.71 0.04
C ALA A 141 2.39 -4.63 -0.58
N ASP A 142 3.24 -4.03 0.23
CA ASP A 142 4.37 -3.23 -0.25
C ASP A 142 5.53 -4.13 -0.73
N ARG A 143 6.57 -3.52 -1.31
CA ARG A 143 7.73 -4.26 -1.81
C ARG A 143 8.52 -4.99 -0.72
N ALA A 144 8.59 -4.44 0.48
CA ALA A 144 9.30 -5.08 1.60
C ALA A 144 8.54 -6.34 2.08
N GLN A 145 7.21 -6.27 2.16
CA GLN A 145 6.35 -7.40 2.48
C GLN A 145 6.38 -8.49 1.40
N LEU A 146 6.51 -8.11 0.12
CA LEU A 146 6.73 -9.08 -0.96
C LEU A 146 8.10 -9.75 -0.87
N ALA A 147 9.15 -9.00 -0.51
CA ALA A 147 10.47 -9.55 -0.27
C ALA A 147 10.46 -10.51 0.93
N GLU A 148 9.81 -10.15 2.04
CA GLU A 148 9.63 -11.03 3.20
C GLU A 148 8.87 -12.30 2.82
N THR A 149 7.78 -12.17 2.06
CA THR A 149 7.03 -13.30 1.51
C THR A 149 7.95 -14.21 0.70
N ALA A 150 8.81 -13.65 -0.16
CA ALA A 150 9.72 -14.42 -0.98
C ALA A 150 10.82 -15.11 -0.15
N GLU A 151 11.35 -14.42 0.88
CA GLU A 151 12.39 -14.93 1.75
C GLU A 151 11.90 -16.13 2.57
N ASP A 152 10.69 -16.03 3.12
CA ASP A 152 10.19 -16.99 4.09
C ASP A 152 9.39 -18.15 3.48
N TYR A 153 8.86 -18.02 2.26
CA TYR A 153 7.93 -19.02 1.70
C TYR A 153 8.51 -20.44 1.57
N LEU A 154 9.81 -20.55 1.22
CA LEU A 154 10.50 -21.83 1.06
C LEU A 154 11.32 -22.23 2.30
N VAL A 155 11.19 -21.48 3.40
CA VAL A 155 11.93 -21.77 4.63
C VAL A 155 11.37 -23.02 5.30
N THR A 156 12.28 -23.92 5.65
CA THR A 156 12.00 -25.08 6.49
C THR A 156 12.89 -25.02 7.72
N ALA A 157 12.70 -25.94 8.68
CA ALA A 157 13.53 -26.00 9.89
C ALA A 157 15.03 -26.19 9.59
N ASP A 158 15.37 -26.73 8.42
CA ASP A 158 16.71 -27.10 7.97
C ASP A 158 17.24 -26.26 6.81
N ARG A 159 16.42 -25.41 6.17
CA ARG A 159 16.79 -24.68 4.95
C ARG A 159 16.20 -23.28 4.89
N ARG A 160 17.04 -22.27 4.60
CA ARG A 160 16.64 -20.91 4.19
C ARG A 160 17.28 -20.61 2.83
N PRO A 161 16.56 -20.82 1.71
CA PRO A 161 17.19 -20.88 0.40
C PRO A 161 17.45 -19.51 -0.24
N LEU A 162 16.79 -18.45 0.23
CA LEU A 162 17.00 -17.08 -0.23
C LEU A 162 17.67 -16.27 0.87
N THR A 163 18.65 -15.45 0.47
CA THR A 163 19.09 -14.32 1.30
C THR A 163 18.10 -13.16 1.15
N ARG A 164 18.08 -12.25 2.12
CA ARG A 164 17.28 -11.01 2.05
C ARG A 164 17.46 -10.25 0.72
N LEU A 165 18.70 -10.01 0.30
CA LEU A 165 19.00 -9.30 -0.95
C LEU A 165 18.47 -10.04 -2.20
N GLN A 166 18.49 -11.37 -2.18
CA GLN A 166 17.91 -12.17 -3.26
C GLN A 166 16.39 -12.10 -3.29
N ALA A 167 15.75 -12.07 -2.12
CA ALA A 167 14.32 -11.94 -1.99
C ALA A 167 13.82 -10.54 -2.42
N GLU A 168 14.53 -9.48 -2.02
CA GLU A 168 14.30 -8.10 -2.46
C GLU A 168 14.41 -7.99 -3.99
N ALA A 169 15.52 -8.47 -4.59
CA ALA A 169 15.69 -8.44 -6.04
C ALA A 169 14.62 -9.27 -6.79
N PHE A 170 14.16 -10.38 -6.21
CA PHE A 170 13.10 -11.20 -6.79
C PHE A 170 11.74 -10.49 -6.75
N ALA A 171 11.39 -9.88 -5.62
CA ALA A 171 10.17 -9.11 -5.45
C ALA A 171 10.15 -7.88 -6.37
N ASP A 172 11.27 -7.15 -6.47
CA ASP A 172 11.41 -5.97 -7.32
C ASP A 172 11.20 -6.26 -8.80
N ARG A 173 11.71 -7.40 -9.29
CA ARG A 173 11.44 -7.84 -10.67
C ARG A 173 9.95 -8.01 -10.90
N LEU A 174 9.26 -8.74 -10.02
CA LEU A 174 7.82 -9.00 -10.15
C LEU A 174 6.99 -7.71 -9.99
N TRP A 175 7.41 -6.83 -9.09
CA TRP A 175 6.81 -5.51 -8.90
C TRP A 175 6.86 -4.68 -10.18
N LEU A 176 8.04 -4.57 -10.81
CA LEU A 176 8.23 -3.85 -12.06
C LEU A 176 7.38 -4.42 -13.20
N GLU A 177 7.23 -5.73 -13.29
CA GLU A 177 6.32 -6.37 -14.26
C GLU A 177 4.86 -5.94 -14.04
N ARG A 178 4.40 -5.86 -12.78
CA ARG A 178 3.06 -5.36 -12.46
C ARG A 178 2.94 -3.86 -12.71
N VAL A 179 3.94 -3.05 -12.39
CA VAL A 179 3.93 -1.61 -12.71
C VAL A 179 3.73 -1.40 -14.21
N ALA A 180 4.46 -2.14 -15.06
CA ALA A 180 4.28 -2.10 -16.51
C ALA A 180 2.89 -2.58 -16.96
N GLU A 181 2.32 -3.59 -16.30
CA GLU A 181 0.94 -4.04 -16.57
C GLU A 181 -0.08 -2.93 -16.29
N GLN A 182 0.11 -2.15 -15.22
CA GLN A 182 -0.80 -1.08 -14.79
C GLN A 182 -0.84 0.11 -15.75
N GLU A 183 0.21 0.33 -16.54
CA GLU A 183 0.24 1.42 -17.55
C GLU A 183 -0.89 1.26 -18.59
N ALA A 184 -1.31 0.02 -18.85
CA ALA A 184 -2.41 -0.29 -19.75
C ALA A 184 -3.80 -0.15 -19.11
N TRP A 185 -3.90 0.09 -17.80
CA TRP A 185 -5.17 0.16 -17.08
C TRP A 185 -5.75 1.57 -17.13
N HIS A 186 -6.78 1.76 -17.96
CA HIS A 186 -7.45 3.04 -18.10
C HIS A 186 -8.74 3.13 -17.29
N GLY A 187 -8.97 4.30 -16.69
CA GLY A 187 -10.17 4.58 -15.91
C GLY A 187 -10.16 3.93 -14.52
N GLU A 188 -11.32 4.01 -13.87
CA GLU A 188 -11.53 3.48 -12.52
C GLU A 188 -11.65 1.95 -12.55
N THR A 189 -10.91 1.27 -11.67
CA THR A 189 -10.93 -0.19 -11.51
C THR A 189 -11.98 -0.62 -10.48
N ASP A 190 -12.38 -1.90 -10.51
CA ASP A 190 -13.36 -2.40 -9.55
C ASP A 190 -12.88 -2.30 -8.08
N PRO A 191 -11.60 -2.54 -7.74
CA PRO A 191 -11.09 -2.25 -6.39
C PRO A 191 -11.27 -0.79 -5.96
N GLU A 192 -11.09 0.19 -6.84
CA GLU A 192 -11.33 1.61 -6.52
C GLU A 192 -12.82 1.89 -6.29
N ARG A 193 -13.71 1.23 -7.03
CA ARG A 193 -15.16 1.28 -6.79
C ARG A 193 -15.52 0.68 -5.44
N ILE A 194 -14.92 -0.44 -5.07
CA ILE A 194 -15.08 -1.07 -3.75
C ILE A 194 -14.65 -0.07 -2.66
N THR A 195 -13.48 0.55 -2.79
CA THR A 195 -13.01 1.58 -1.85
C THR A 195 -13.99 2.73 -1.73
N ARG A 196 -14.53 3.24 -2.84
CA ARG A 196 -15.55 4.29 -2.80
C ARG A 196 -16.82 3.85 -2.07
N ALA A 197 -17.29 2.62 -2.31
CA ALA A 197 -18.45 2.07 -1.59
C ALA A 197 -18.18 1.94 -0.08
N PHE A 198 -16.98 1.46 0.30
CA PHE A 198 -16.57 1.32 1.69
C PHE A 198 -16.47 2.68 2.39
N THR A 199 -15.90 3.70 1.73
CA THR A 199 -15.89 5.08 2.24
C THR A 199 -17.30 5.64 2.45
N ALA A 200 -18.23 5.36 1.53
CA ALA A 200 -19.62 5.78 1.68
C ALA A 200 -20.35 5.08 2.84
N LEU A 201 -20.06 3.80 3.07
CA LEU A 201 -20.59 3.01 4.19
C LEU A 201 -20.06 3.53 5.54
N GLU A 202 -18.78 3.85 5.63
CA GLU A 202 -18.17 4.50 6.80
C GLU A 202 -18.87 5.82 7.15
N ALA A 203 -19.06 6.69 6.15
CA ALA A 203 -19.79 7.94 6.32
C ALA A 203 -21.25 7.74 6.77
N ALA A 204 -21.84 6.57 6.50
CA ALA A 204 -23.19 6.18 6.91
C ALA A 204 -23.24 5.42 8.26
N GLY A 205 -22.12 5.34 8.98
CA GLY A 205 -22.02 4.70 10.29
C GLY A 205 -21.92 3.17 10.25
N ILE A 206 -21.42 2.60 9.16
CA ILE A 206 -21.05 1.18 9.04
C ILE A 206 -19.52 1.10 8.96
N THR A 207 -18.90 0.47 9.96
CA THR A 207 -17.45 0.23 9.96
C THR A 207 -17.08 -0.65 8.77
N ALA A 208 -16.24 -0.16 7.85
CA ALA A 208 -15.86 -0.84 6.62
C ALA A 208 -14.35 -1.10 6.61
N ARG A 209 -13.93 -2.36 6.42
CA ARG A 209 -12.51 -2.72 6.38
C ARG A 209 -12.16 -3.60 5.18
N GLU A 210 -11.26 -3.08 4.36
CA GLU A 210 -10.68 -3.84 3.25
C GLU A 210 -9.49 -4.68 3.72
N HIS A 211 -9.30 -5.85 3.12
CA HIS A 211 -8.13 -6.73 3.36
C HIS A 211 -7.81 -6.93 4.85
N PHE A 212 -8.85 -7.12 5.65
CA PHE A 212 -8.77 -7.09 7.10
C PHE A 212 -8.65 -8.49 7.68
N THR A 213 -7.54 -8.74 8.39
CA THR A 213 -7.16 -10.02 8.99
C THR A 213 -6.99 -11.17 7.98
N CYS A 214 -6.49 -12.31 8.45
CA CYS A 214 -6.18 -13.44 7.58
C CYS A 214 -7.43 -14.24 7.16
N CYS A 215 -8.47 -14.32 8.00
CA CYS A 215 -9.65 -15.15 7.77
C CYS A 215 -10.88 -14.67 8.56
N ARG A 216 -12.06 -15.23 8.27
CA ARG A 216 -13.32 -14.93 8.98
C ARG A 216 -13.19 -14.98 10.50
N THR A 217 -12.56 -16.02 11.05
CA THR A 217 -12.49 -16.21 12.51
C THR A 217 -11.71 -15.09 13.21
N CYS A 218 -10.63 -14.61 12.60
CA CYS A 218 -9.88 -13.45 13.11
C CYS A 218 -10.69 -12.17 12.91
N GLY A 219 -11.26 -11.98 11.72
CA GLY A 219 -12.07 -10.81 11.42
C GLY A 219 -13.25 -10.63 12.38
N ASP A 220 -13.99 -11.69 12.68
CA ASP A 220 -15.12 -11.65 13.61
C ASP A 220 -14.68 -11.36 15.07
N ALA A 221 -13.44 -11.72 15.43
CA ALA A 221 -12.89 -11.44 16.75
C ALA A 221 -12.40 -9.99 16.88
N GLU A 222 -11.87 -9.40 15.81
CA GLU A 222 -11.16 -8.11 15.83
C GLU A 222 -12.01 -6.92 15.35
N ILE A 223 -13.02 -7.15 14.48
CA ILE A 223 -13.80 -6.05 13.86
C ILE A 223 -14.54 -5.16 14.88
N GLY A 224 -14.85 -5.70 16.07
CA GLY A 224 -15.45 -4.93 17.15
C GLY A 224 -14.51 -3.85 17.71
N GLU A 225 -13.20 -4.07 17.68
CA GLU A 225 -12.20 -3.12 18.17
C GLU A 225 -11.95 -1.97 17.20
N GLU A 226 -12.17 -2.20 15.90
CA GLU A 226 -12.07 -1.21 14.82
C GLU A 226 -13.21 -0.18 14.79
N THR A 227 -14.17 -0.31 15.70
CA THR A 227 -15.47 0.35 15.59
C THR A 227 -15.47 1.74 16.22
N ALA A 228 -15.83 2.74 15.40
CA ALA A 228 -16.08 4.08 15.91
C ALA A 228 -17.31 4.11 16.85
N PRO A 229 -17.31 4.95 17.91
CA PRO A 229 -18.48 5.10 18.77
C PRO A 229 -19.74 5.47 17.96
N GLY A 230 -20.78 4.64 18.06
CA GLY A 230 -22.05 4.85 17.38
C GLY A 230 -22.20 4.15 16.03
N SER A 231 -21.20 3.39 15.55
CA SER A 231 -21.42 2.52 14.39
C SER A 231 -22.49 1.47 14.70
N ARG A 232 -23.37 1.23 13.73
CA ARG A 232 -24.50 0.30 13.87
C ARG A 232 -24.23 -1.09 13.32
N GLY A 233 -23.19 -1.22 12.50
CA GLY A 233 -22.77 -2.49 11.92
C GLY A 233 -21.42 -2.36 11.24
N PHE A 234 -21.02 -3.45 10.60
CA PHE A 234 -19.75 -3.56 9.91
C PHE A 234 -19.87 -4.28 8.57
N VAL A 235 -18.89 -4.07 7.72
CA VAL A 235 -18.61 -4.86 6.53
C VAL A 235 -17.09 -5.03 6.39
N TYR A 236 -16.63 -6.21 6.02
CA TYR A 236 -15.22 -6.42 5.70
C TYR A 236 -15.01 -7.54 4.68
N PHE A 237 -13.81 -7.58 4.12
CA PHE A 237 -13.28 -8.78 3.48
C PHE A 237 -11.85 -9.03 3.94
N HIS A 238 -11.50 -10.30 4.13
CA HIS A 238 -10.19 -10.71 4.66
C HIS A 238 -9.20 -11.04 3.53
N THR A 239 -7.95 -11.35 3.88
CA THR A 239 -6.89 -11.72 2.93
C THR A 239 -7.32 -12.85 1.99
N GLN A 240 -7.91 -13.95 2.49
CA GLN A 240 -8.37 -15.05 1.61
C GLN A 240 -9.51 -14.66 0.63
N SER A 241 -10.36 -13.69 0.98
CA SER A 241 -11.38 -13.16 0.05
C SER A 241 -10.70 -12.36 -1.06
N THR A 242 -9.64 -11.62 -0.71
CA THR A 242 -8.81 -10.89 -1.67
C THR A 242 -8.09 -11.84 -2.62
N GLU A 243 -7.47 -12.91 -2.10
CA GLU A 243 -6.81 -13.95 -2.92
C GLU A 243 -7.82 -14.62 -3.87
N SER A 244 -9.06 -14.81 -3.43
CA SER A 244 -10.12 -15.37 -4.29
C SER A 244 -10.57 -14.39 -5.37
N ALA A 245 -10.69 -13.10 -5.05
CA ALA A 245 -11.00 -12.05 -6.02
C ALA A 245 -9.88 -11.91 -7.06
N ALA A 246 -8.61 -11.87 -6.62
CA ALA A 246 -7.43 -11.86 -7.46
C ALA A 246 -7.34 -13.07 -8.40
N ALA A 247 -7.86 -14.23 -7.98
CA ALA A 247 -7.95 -15.43 -8.79
C ALA A 247 -9.23 -15.52 -9.64
N GLY A 248 -10.02 -14.45 -9.74
CA GLY A 248 -11.23 -14.37 -10.58
C GLY A 248 -12.45 -15.11 -10.03
N ARG A 249 -12.48 -15.44 -8.73
CA ARG A 249 -13.59 -16.16 -8.08
C ARG A 249 -14.62 -15.24 -7.41
N GLY A 250 -14.56 -13.94 -7.69
CA GLY A 250 -15.37 -12.91 -7.02
C GLY A 250 -14.87 -12.57 -5.61
N LEU A 251 -15.47 -11.55 -5.01
CA LEU A 251 -15.13 -11.06 -3.67
C LEU A 251 -16.25 -11.35 -2.69
N ALA A 252 -15.97 -12.13 -1.65
CA ALA A 252 -16.91 -12.39 -0.57
C ALA A 252 -16.77 -11.34 0.54
N LEU A 253 -17.87 -10.64 0.83
CA LEU A 253 -18.00 -9.67 1.91
C LEU A 253 -18.75 -10.27 3.09
N LEU A 254 -18.19 -10.05 4.28
CA LEU A 254 -18.76 -10.41 5.56
C LEU A 254 -19.31 -9.15 6.20
N TYR A 255 -20.46 -9.25 6.86
CA TYR A 255 -21.15 -8.10 7.41
C TYR A 255 -21.99 -8.50 8.61
N GLY A 256 -22.31 -7.52 9.45
CA GLY A 256 -23.05 -7.74 10.69
C GLY A 256 -23.56 -6.44 11.29
N ALA A 257 -24.54 -6.55 12.20
CA ALA A 257 -24.92 -5.45 13.07
C ALA A 257 -24.26 -5.64 14.45
N PHE A 258 -23.96 -4.53 15.14
CA PHE A 258 -23.45 -4.60 16.52
C PHE A 258 -24.56 -4.78 17.57
N GLY A 259 -25.82 -4.54 17.18
CA GLY A 259 -27.00 -4.79 18.01
C GLY A 259 -27.65 -6.14 17.73
N ASP A 260 -28.49 -6.60 18.67
CA ASP A 260 -29.24 -7.86 18.61
C ASP A 260 -30.67 -7.72 18.08
N ALA A 261 -31.03 -6.52 17.59
CA ALA A 261 -32.35 -6.26 17.04
C ALA A 261 -32.65 -7.19 15.85
N GLU A 262 -33.85 -7.77 15.85
CA GLU A 262 -34.28 -8.71 14.81
C GLU A 262 -34.22 -8.04 13.43
N GLY A 263 -33.52 -8.68 12.49
CA GLY A 263 -33.34 -8.18 11.13
C GLY A 263 -32.29 -7.08 10.96
N ALA A 264 -31.57 -6.66 12.02
CA ALA A 264 -30.55 -5.62 11.93
C ALA A 264 -29.40 -6.00 10.98
N THR A 265 -28.87 -7.22 11.07
CA THR A 265 -27.84 -7.71 10.13
C THR A 265 -28.32 -7.70 8.68
N ALA A 266 -29.56 -8.14 8.43
CA ALA A 266 -30.13 -8.10 7.08
C ALA A 266 -30.34 -6.66 6.57
N ALA A 267 -30.59 -5.69 7.47
CA ALA A 267 -30.62 -4.27 7.10
C ALA A 267 -29.24 -3.77 6.68
N VAL A 268 -28.20 -4.07 7.46
CA VAL A 268 -26.80 -3.75 7.08
C VAL A 268 -26.45 -4.38 5.73
N GLY A 269 -26.79 -5.65 5.50
CA GLY A 269 -26.53 -6.31 4.22
C GLY A 269 -27.19 -5.63 3.02
N ARG A 270 -28.43 -5.14 3.16
CA ARG A 270 -29.11 -4.36 2.11
C ARG A 270 -28.40 -3.05 1.81
N GLU A 271 -27.85 -2.40 2.83
CA GLU A 271 -27.12 -1.14 2.65
C GLU A 271 -25.76 -1.35 1.98
N VAL A 272 -25.06 -2.44 2.34
CA VAL A 272 -23.83 -2.86 1.65
C VAL A 272 -24.12 -3.13 0.17
N VAL A 273 -25.17 -3.89 -0.14
CA VAL A 273 -25.59 -4.15 -1.53
C VAL A 273 -25.95 -2.87 -2.27
N ALA A 274 -26.70 -1.95 -1.64
CA ALA A 274 -27.07 -0.68 -2.24
C ALA A 274 -25.85 0.23 -2.51
N ALA A 275 -24.86 0.24 -1.61
CA ALA A 275 -23.63 1.00 -1.79
C ALA A 275 -22.79 0.44 -2.96
N LEU A 276 -22.73 -0.88 -3.11
CA LEU A 276 -22.04 -1.54 -4.22
C LEU A 276 -22.75 -1.32 -5.56
N ASP A 277 -24.09 -1.39 -5.58
CA ASP A 277 -24.89 -1.08 -6.78
C ASP A 277 -24.72 0.39 -7.21
N ALA A 278 -24.67 1.32 -6.25
CA ALA A 278 -24.45 2.75 -6.52
C ALA A 278 -23.09 3.06 -7.18
N VAL A 279 -22.09 2.20 -6.98
CA VAL A 279 -20.79 2.30 -7.66
C VAL A 279 -20.68 1.39 -8.88
N GLY A 280 -21.77 0.74 -9.30
CA GLY A 280 -21.87 -0.09 -10.50
C GLY A 280 -21.39 -1.53 -10.35
N LEU A 281 -21.21 -2.02 -9.11
CA LEU A 281 -20.77 -3.39 -8.84
C LEU A 281 -21.97 -4.31 -8.63
N ARG A 282 -21.98 -5.45 -9.33
CA ARG A 282 -23.03 -6.46 -9.18
C ARG A 282 -22.77 -7.34 -7.96
N THR A 283 -23.84 -7.66 -7.24
CA THR A 283 -23.78 -8.53 -6.07
C THR A 283 -24.76 -9.69 -6.20
N GLU A 284 -24.36 -10.83 -5.65
CA GLU A 284 -25.19 -12.01 -5.44
C GLU A 284 -25.42 -12.16 -3.93
N TRP A 285 -26.65 -11.93 -3.51
CA TRP A 285 -27.11 -12.09 -2.13
C TRP A 285 -28.63 -12.23 -2.10
N ASP A 286 -29.16 -13.18 -1.33
CA ASP A 286 -30.59 -13.53 -1.27
C ASP A 286 -31.35 -12.86 -0.11
N GLY A 287 -30.64 -12.07 0.70
CA GLY A 287 -31.22 -11.42 1.89
C GLY A 287 -30.98 -12.18 3.20
N ASP A 288 -30.43 -13.40 3.17
CA ASP A 288 -30.14 -14.16 4.39
C ASP A 288 -28.98 -13.49 5.17
N PRO A 289 -29.20 -13.05 6.42
CA PRO A 289 -28.15 -12.48 7.27
C PRO A 289 -27.01 -13.46 7.62
N ARG A 290 -27.16 -14.76 7.32
CA ARG A 290 -26.09 -15.77 7.49
C ARG A 290 -25.28 -16.02 6.22
N ALA A 291 -25.74 -15.54 5.07
CA ALA A 291 -25.03 -15.66 3.80
C ALA A 291 -24.00 -14.53 3.65
N VAL A 292 -22.96 -14.77 2.86
CA VAL A 292 -22.02 -13.71 2.44
C VAL A 292 -22.62 -12.93 1.27
N ILE A 293 -22.24 -11.67 1.12
CA ILE A 293 -22.51 -10.91 -0.09
C ILE A 293 -21.36 -11.18 -1.05
N SER A 294 -21.65 -11.72 -2.24
CA SER A 294 -20.62 -12.00 -3.25
C SER A 294 -20.63 -10.92 -4.33
N VAL A 295 -19.51 -10.23 -4.55
CA VAL A 295 -19.34 -9.28 -5.66
C VAL A 295 -18.85 -10.04 -6.88
N THR A 296 -19.70 -10.18 -7.89
CA THR A 296 -19.42 -10.95 -9.10
C THR A 296 -20.37 -10.56 -10.25
N PRO A 297 -19.91 -10.53 -11.52
CA PRO A 297 -18.51 -10.65 -11.95
C PRO A 297 -17.68 -9.45 -11.45
N LEU A 298 -16.39 -9.67 -11.24
CA LEU A 298 -15.46 -8.69 -10.69
C LEU A 298 -14.12 -8.79 -11.43
N GLU A 299 -13.63 -7.66 -11.95
CA GLU A 299 -12.31 -7.56 -12.55
C GLU A 299 -11.31 -7.01 -11.53
N TRP A 300 -10.58 -7.90 -10.87
CA TRP A 300 -9.62 -7.50 -9.83
C TRP A 300 -8.35 -6.89 -10.41
N ARG A 301 -8.30 -5.56 -10.43
CA ARG A 301 -7.14 -4.75 -10.86
C ARG A 301 -6.79 -3.70 -9.81
N ARG A 302 -6.29 -4.14 -8.65
CA ARG A 302 -5.90 -3.21 -7.59
C ARG A 302 -4.56 -2.57 -7.96
N ARG A 303 -4.54 -1.22 -8.04
CA ARG A 303 -3.31 -0.48 -8.32
C ARG A 303 -2.37 -0.51 -7.12
N LEU A 304 -1.09 -0.71 -7.38
CA LEU A 304 -0.03 -0.58 -6.40
C LEU A 304 0.10 0.88 -5.97
N VAL A 305 0.14 1.12 -4.66
CA VAL A 305 0.22 2.47 -4.07
C VAL A 305 1.58 2.74 -3.40
N GLY A 306 2.51 1.79 -3.50
CA GLY A 306 3.76 1.73 -2.73
C GLY A 306 3.65 0.87 -1.48
#